data_AF-A0A3D2IP74-F1
#
_entry.id   AF-A0A3D2IP74-F1
#
_cell.length_a   1.000
_cell.length_b   1.000
_cell.length_c   1.000
_cell.angle_alpha   90.00
_cell.angle_beta   90.00
_cell.angle_gamma   90.00
#
_symmetry.space_group_name_H-M   'P 1'
#
loop_
_entity.id
_entity.type
_entity.pdbx_description
1 polymer ?
#
loop_
_entity_poly.entity_id
_entity_poly.type
_entity_poly.pdbx_seq_one_letter_code
_entity_poly.pdbx_strand_id
1 'polypeptide(L)'
;MTIRERAEKREREILSPYAACSALSAGRDKEEPQDAIRTVYQRDRDRIVHSKSFRRLKQKTQVFIAPVSDHYRTRLMHTLEVSQLSR
;
A
#
# COMPACT_ATOMS: atom_id res chain seq x y z
N MET A 1 -6.38 -1.49 -25.22
CA MET A 1 -6.21 -0.69 -23.99
C MET A 1 -6.52 -1.57 -22.79
N THR A 2 -5.53 -1.83 -21.94
CA THR A 2 -5.65 -2.72 -20.77
C THR A 2 -6.40 -2.04 -19.61
N ILE A 3 -6.79 -2.81 -18.58
CA ILE A 3 -7.46 -2.23 -17.39
C ILE A 3 -6.51 -1.29 -16.66
N ARG A 4 -5.22 -1.67 -16.55
CA ARG A 4 -4.16 -0.82 -16.00
C ARG A 4 -4.07 0.52 -16.75
N GLU A 5 -3.98 0.51 -18.07
CA GLU A 5 -3.87 1.74 -18.88
C GLU A 5 -5.08 2.68 -18.71
N ARG A 6 -6.28 2.11 -18.54
CA ARG A 6 -7.49 2.90 -18.25
C ARG A 6 -7.42 3.56 -16.88
N ALA A 7 -6.90 2.85 -15.87
CA ALA A 7 -6.69 3.39 -14.53
C ALA A 7 -5.63 4.50 -14.53
N GLU A 8 -4.50 4.28 -15.21
CA GLU A 8 -3.43 5.27 -15.38
C GLU A 8 -3.89 6.54 -16.10
N LYS A 9 -4.72 6.40 -17.14
CA LYS A 9 -5.33 7.54 -17.83
C LYS A 9 -6.24 8.33 -16.88
N ARG A 10 -7.08 7.63 -16.12
CA ARG A 10 -7.97 8.24 -15.13
C ARG A 10 -7.20 8.98 -14.04
N GLU A 11 -6.10 8.41 -13.55
CA GLU A 11 -5.23 9.06 -12.58
C GLU A 11 -4.74 10.42 -13.09
N ARG A 12 -4.28 10.50 -14.35
CA ARG A 12 -3.82 11.77 -14.95
C ARG A 12 -4.90 12.83 -15.09
N GLU A 13 -6.15 12.41 -15.28
CA GLU A 13 -7.28 13.32 -15.46
C GLU A 13 -7.86 13.83 -14.13
N ILE A 14 -7.83 12.99 -13.08
CA ILE A 14 -8.51 13.28 -11.80
C ILE A 14 -7.55 13.80 -10.73
N LEU A 15 -6.29 13.33 -10.70
CA LEU A 15 -5.37 13.69 -9.65
C LEU A 15 -4.86 15.14 -9.83
N SER A 16 -4.47 15.75 -8.71
CA SER A 16 -3.81 17.06 -8.69
C SER A 16 -2.56 17.06 -9.57
N PRO A 17 -2.18 18.19 -10.20
CA PRO A 17 -0.93 18.32 -10.95
C PRO A 17 0.33 17.96 -10.15
N TYR A 18 0.26 18.05 -8.82
CA TYR A 18 1.37 17.71 -7.91
C TYR A 18 1.32 16.27 -7.40
N ALA A 19 0.32 15.47 -7.79
CA ALA A 19 0.18 14.10 -7.33
C ALA A 19 1.13 13.15 -8.07
N ALA A 20 1.63 12.14 -7.35
CA ALA A 20 2.41 11.07 -7.94
C ALA A 20 1.51 10.16 -8.80
N CYS A 21 1.65 10.24 -10.12
CA CYS A 21 0.93 9.35 -11.06
C CYS A 21 1.65 8.01 -11.21
N SER A 22 0.90 6.90 -11.22
CA SER A 22 1.50 5.56 -11.36
C SER A 22 2.21 5.36 -12.71
N ALA A 23 1.69 5.98 -13.78
CA ALA A 23 2.29 5.99 -15.11
C ALA A 23 3.63 6.74 -15.22
N LEU A 24 4.00 7.54 -14.20
CA LEU A 24 5.25 8.32 -14.15
C LEU A 24 6.22 7.78 -13.08
N SER A 25 5.99 6.56 -12.60
CA SER A 25 6.90 5.91 -11.66
C SER A 25 8.30 5.76 -12.27
N ALA A 26 9.33 5.96 -11.44
CA ALA A 26 10.73 5.71 -11.82
C ALA A 26 11.04 4.24 -12.13
N GLY A 27 10.09 3.33 -11.90
CA GLY A 27 10.25 1.89 -12.13
C GLY A 27 10.73 1.15 -10.88
N ARG A 28 11.32 -0.02 -11.09
CA ARG A 28 11.84 -0.90 -10.02
C ARG A 28 13.29 -1.29 -10.34
N ASP A 29 14.07 -1.57 -9.29
CA ASP A 29 15.48 -2.01 -9.44
C ASP A 29 15.63 -3.25 -10.32
N LYS A 30 14.63 -4.13 -10.31
CA LYS A 30 14.54 -5.30 -11.18
C LYS A 30 13.42 -5.08 -12.17
N GLU A 31 13.74 -5.24 -13.46
CA GLU A 31 12.74 -5.21 -14.52
C GLU A 31 11.73 -6.34 -14.34
N GLU A 32 10.46 -5.99 -14.43
CA GLU A 32 9.36 -6.93 -14.34
C GLU A 32 8.33 -6.57 -15.41
N PRO A 33 7.69 -7.56 -16.05
CA PRO A 33 6.63 -7.28 -17.00
C PRO A 33 5.48 -6.53 -16.31
N GLN A 34 4.88 -5.61 -17.06
CA GLN A 34 3.73 -4.84 -16.60
C GLN A 34 2.50 -5.74 -16.45
N ASP A 35 1.72 -5.48 -15.41
CA ASP A 35 0.46 -6.18 -15.17
C ASP A 35 -0.64 -5.60 -16.09
N ALA A 36 -1.54 -6.42 -16.61
CA ALA A 36 -2.62 -5.94 -17.48
C ALA A 36 -3.77 -5.26 -16.68
N ILE A 37 -3.82 -5.51 -15.38
CA ILE A 37 -4.93 -5.12 -14.50
C ILE A 37 -4.49 -4.06 -13.49
N ARG A 38 -3.37 -4.31 -12.80
CA ARG A 38 -2.95 -3.48 -11.66
C ARG A 38 -1.93 -2.42 -12.05
N THR A 39 -2.11 -1.20 -11.54
CA THR A 39 -1.07 -0.16 -11.61
C THR A 39 0.15 -0.53 -10.76
N VAL A 40 1.28 0.13 -10.98
CA VAL A 40 2.52 -0.17 -10.24
C VAL A 40 2.33 -0.04 -8.72
N TYR A 41 1.62 0.98 -8.26
CA TYR A 41 1.34 1.19 -6.83
C TYR A 41 0.30 0.21 -6.27
N GLN A 42 -0.68 -0.22 -7.06
CA GLN A 42 -1.60 -1.28 -6.65
C GLN A 42 -0.86 -2.61 -6.44
N ARG A 43 0.05 -2.94 -7.36
CA ARG A 43 0.90 -4.15 -7.25
C ARG A 43 1.81 -4.09 -6.02
N ASP A 44 2.38 -2.93 -5.71
CA ASP A 44 3.24 -2.76 -4.54
C ASP A 44 2.45 -2.86 -3.23
N ARG A 45 1.23 -2.28 -3.19
CA ARG A 45 0.31 -2.45 -2.05
C ARG A 45 0.02 -3.92 -1.78
N ASP A 46 -0.32 -4.71 -2.80
CA ASP A 46 -0.61 -6.14 -2.65
C ASP A 46 0.61 -6.88 -2.08
N ARG A 47 1.82 -6.60 -2.58
CA ARG A 47 3.07 -7.18 -2.09
C ARG A 47 3.30 -6.89 -0.61
N ILE A 48 3.08 -5.65 -0.17
CA ILE A 48 3.23 -5.24 1.22
C ILE A 48 2.24 -6.01 2.10
N VAL A 49 0.95 -6.01 1.74
CA VAL A 49 -0.13 -6.65 2.52
C VAL A 49 0.10 -8.15 2.68
N HIS A 50 0.58 -8.84 1.64
CA HIS A 50 0.83 -10.28 1.68
C HIS A 50 2.20 -10.67 2.24
N SER A 51 3.05 -9.70 2.59
CA SER A 51 4.39 -9.98 3.12
C SER A 51 4.36 -10.65 4.51
N LYS A 52 5.40 -11.44 4.81
CA LYS A 52 5.58 -12.01 6.16
C LYS A 52 5.78 -10.91 7.21
N SER A 53 6.46 -9.81 6.84
CA SER A 53 6.71 -8.67 7.71
C SER A 53 5.42 -7.95 8.12
N PHE A 54 4.50 -7.71 7.18
CA PHE A 54 3.20 -7.12 7.48
C PHE A 54 2.36 -8.00 8.41
N ARG A 55 2.32 -9.32 8.15
CA ARG A 55 1.63 -10.29 9.03
C ARG A 55 2.15 -10.28 10.47
N ARG A 56 3.46 -10.12 10.66
CA ARG A 56 4.08 -10.05 12.00
C ARG A 56 3.60 -8.85 12.81
N LEU A 57 3.15 -7.77 12.18
CA LEU A 57 2.64 -6.59 12.88
C LEU A 57 1.44 -6.91 13.78
N LYS A 58 0.67 -7.97 13.48
CA LYS A 58 -0.46 -8.44 14.30
C LYS A 58 -0.03 -8.77 15.75
N GLN A 59 1.19 -9.24 15.95
CA GLN A 59 1.71 -9.65 17.26
C GLN A 59 2.80 -8.70 17.77
N LYS A 60 2.94 -7.52 17.17
CA LYS A 60 3.84 -6.47 17.65
C LYS A 60 3.01 -5.39 18.33
N THR A 61 3.35 -5.08 19.57
CA THR A 61 2.67 -4.03 20.31
C THR A 61 3.04 -2.66 19.75
N GLN A 62 2.08 -1.73 19.82
CA GLN A 62 2.33 -0.32 19.62
C GLN A 62 2.49 0.31 21.01
N VAL A 63 3.66 0.91 21.27
CA VAL A 63 4.02 1.65 22.50
C VAL A 63 4.17 0.80 23.78
N PHE A 64 3.23 -0.06 24.12
CA PHE A 64 3.27 -0.82 25.39
C PHE A 64 4.02 -2.14 25.27
N ILE A 65 4.80 -2.55 26.29
CA ILE A 65 5.33 -3.91 26.39
C ILE A 65 4.22 -4.76 26.97
N ALA A 66 3.69 -5.69 26.17
CA ALA A 66 2.53 -6.56 26.42
C ALA A 66 2.03 -6.61 27.89
N PRO A 67 1.05 -5.77 28.27
CA PRO A 67 0.43 -5.84 29.59
C PRO A 67 -0.63 -6.94 29.60
N VAL A 68 -1.06 -7.35 30.78
CA VAL A 68 -1.98 -8.47 31.09
C VAL A 68 -3.37 -8.36 30.42
N SER A 69 -3.68 -7.25 29.72
CA SER A 69 -4.96 -6.98 29.06
C SER A 69 -4.87 -7.07 27.53
N ASP A 70 -5.95 -7.50 26.89
CA ASP A 70 -6.11 -7.75 25.46
C ASP A 70 -6.58 -6.53 24.63
N HIS A 71 -6.81 -5.39 25.28
CA HIS A 71 -7.34 -4.16 24.65
C HIS A 71 -6.28 -3.21 24.09
N TYR A 72 -5.00 -3.62 24.02
CA TYR A 72 -3.94 -2.74 23.50
C TYR A 72 -3.87 -2.77 21.97
N ARG A 73 -3.48 -1.61 21.41
CA ARG A 73 -3.23 -1.47 19.97
C ARG A 73 -1.99 -2.27 19.58
N THR A 74 -2.11 -3.03 18.50
CA THR A 74 -0.98 -3.64 17.81
C THR A 74 -0.47 -2.70 16.73
N ARG A 75 0.76 -2.90 16.26
CA ARG A 75 1.29 -2.16 15.10
C ARG A 75 0.41 -2.34 13.86
N LEU A 76 -0.23 -3.50 13.71
CA LEU A 76 -1.16 -3.74 12.61
C LEU A 76 -2.39 -2.83 12.70
N MET A 77 -3.03 -2.76 13.88
CA MET A 77 -4.19 -1.89 14.08
C MET A 77 -3.83 -0.43 13.81
N HIS A 78 -2.71 0.03 14.37
CA HIS A 78 -2.22 1.38 14.12
C HIS A 78 -1.94 1.64 12.63
N THR A 79 -1.34 0.69 11.92
CA THR A 79 -1.07 0.83 10.47
C THR A 79 -2.37 0.94 9.67
N LEU A 80 -3.41 0.19 10.04
CA LEU A 80 -4.72 0.26 9.38
C LEU A 80 -5.42 1.60 9.65
N GLU A 81 -5.33 2.13 10.87
CA GLU A 81 -5.86 3.46 11.21
C GLU A 81 -5.17 4.57 10.42
N VAL A 82 -3.84 4.58 10.38
CA VAL A 82 -3.06 5.54 9.60
C VAL A 82 -3.42 5.44 8.12
N SER A 83 -3.52 4.22 7.57
CA SER A 83 -3.89 4.01 6.18
C SER A 83 -5.31 4.50 5.85
N GLN A 84 -6.24 4.48 6.81
CA GLN A 84 -7.60 4.96 6.61
C GLN A 84 -7.67 6.48 6.68
N LEU A 85 -6.88 7.11 7.55
CA LEU A 85 -6.79 8.57 7.66
C LEU A 85 -6.07 9.22 6.47
N SER A 86 -5.10 8.52 5.86
CA SER A 86 -4.31 9.04 4.74
C SER A 86 -4.92 8.81 3.35
N ARG A 87 -6.01 8.04 3.25
CA ARG A 87 -6.67 7.68 1.98
C ARG A 87 -7.74 8.69 1.60
#